data_AF-A0A849IVD5-F1
#
_entry.id   AF-A0A849IVD5-F1
#
_cell.length_a   1.000
_cell.length_b   1.000
_cell.length_c   1.000
_cell.angle_alpha   90.00
_cell.angle_beta   90.00
_cell.angle_gamma   90.00
#
_symmetry.space_group_name_H-M   'P 1'
#
loop_
_entity.id
_entity.type
_entity.pdbx_description
1 polymer ?
#
loop_
_entity_poly.entity_id
_entity_poly.type
_entity_poly.pdbx_seq_one_letter_code
_entity_poly.pdbx_strand_id
1 'polypeptide(L)' 'RKSGAYLSDVKVSVRGEGGKLETVTEGPFLYASLPAGKYKIRAESNGSSQSRTVTLGRASEVFYWK' A
#
# COMPACT_ATOMS: atom_id res chain seq x y z
N ARG A 1 -9.92 -17.88 -15.60
CA ARG A 1 -10.00 -17.95 -14.12
C ARG A 1 -8.99 -16.95 -13.59
N LYS A 2 -9.41 -15.84 -12.99
CA LYS A 2 -8.49 -14.85 -12.39
C LYS A 2 -8.19 -15.34 -10.97
N SER A 3 -7.02 -15.96 -10.80
CA SER A 3 -6.55 -16.35 -9.48
C SER A 3 -6.34 -15.08 -8.66
N GLY A 4 -7.20 -14.85 -7.67
CA GLY A 4 -6.95 -13.91 -6.57
C GLY A 4 -5.80 -14.41 -5.69
N ALA A 5 -4.66 -14.72 -6.30
CA ALA A 5 -3.46 -15.13 -5.62
C ALA A 5 -2.92 -13.90 -4.89
N TYR A 6 -2.77 -14.03 -3.58
CA TYR A 6 -2.09 -13.04 -2.75
C TYR A 6 -0.68 -12.82 -3.30
N LEU A 7 -0.43 -11.64 -3.86
CA LEU A 7 0.87 -11.28 -4.41
C LEU A 7 1.82 -10.94 -3.27
N SER A 8 2.85 -11.76 -3.08
CA SER A 8 4.09 -11.39 -2.38
C SER A 8 4.94 -10.49 -3.30
N ASP A 9 5.94 -9.79 -2.74
CA ASP A 9 6.87 -8.89 -3.47
C ASP A 9 6.25 -7.59 -4.00
N VAL A 10 5.18 -7.11 -3.39
CA VAL A 10 4.61 -5.80 -3.73
C VAL A 10 5.49 -4.72 -3.12
N LYS A 11 6.04 -3.86 -3.98
CA LYS A 11 6.73 -2.66 -3.53
C LYS A 11 5.69 -1.61 -3.13
N VAL A 12 5.70 -1.23 -1.85
CA VAL A 12 4.80 -0.22 -1.30
C VAL A 12 5.60 1.01 -0.91
N SER A 13 5.22 2.16 -1.47
CA SER A 13 5.70 3.46 -1.00
C SER A 13 4.56 4.29 -0.46
N VAL A 14 4.72 4.80 0.75
CA VAL A 14 3.80 5.70 1.42
C VAL A 14 4.52 7.03 1.61
N ARG A 15 3.98 8.10 1.04
CA ARG A 15 4.54 9.46 1.17
C ARG A 15 3.46 10.42 1.63
N GLY A 16 3.72 11.16 2.72
CA GLY A 16 2.79 12.14 3.25
C GLY A 16 3.50 13.20 4.09
N GLU A 17 2.71 14.09 4.71
CA GLU A 17 3.23 15.21 5.51
C GLU A 17 4.07 14.77 6.72
N GLY A 18 3.81 13.57 7.26
CA GLY A 18 4.51 13.02 8.41
C GLY A 18 5.74 12.17 8.10
N GLY A 19 6.06 11.92 6.82
CA GLY A 19 7.24 11.13 6.44
C GLY A 19 7.08 10.23 5.21
N LYS A 20 8.12 9.42 4.97
CA LYS A 20 8.24 8.48 3.85
C LYS A 20 8.46 7.07 4.40
N LEU A 21 7.60 6.13 4.01
CA LEU A 21 7.78 4.70 4.23
C LEU A 21 8.00 4.02 2.88
N GLU A 22 9.05 3.24 2.75
CA GLU A 22 9.27 2.34 1.61
C GLU A 22 9.48 0.94 2.15
N THR A 23 8.69 0.00 1.69
CA THR A 23 8.74 -1.38 2.16
C THR A 23 8.28 -2.32 1.04
N VAL A 24 8.65 -3.58 1.16
CA VAL A 24 8.18 -4.66 0.30
C VAL A 24 7.35 -5.58 1.16
N THR A 25 6.14 -5.90 0.72
CA THR A 25 5.26 -6.75 1.51
C THR A 25 5.67 -8.21 1.36
N GLU A 26 6.12 -8.83 2.45
CA GLU A 26 6.45 -10.27 2.51
C GLU A 26 5.20 -11.16 2.50
N GLY A 27 4.02 -10.56 2.65
CA GLY A 27 2.73 -11.22 2.63
C GLY A 27 1.62 -10.26 2.20
N PRO A 28 0.34 -10.68 2.26
CA PRO A 28 -0.76 -9.93 1.66
C PRO A 28 -1.18 -8.65 2.39
N PHE A 29 -0.70 -8.48 3.63
CA PHE A 29 -1.03 -7.34 4.46
C PHE A 29 0.25 -6.64 4.91
N LEU A 30 0.24 -5.32 4.86
CA LEU A 30 1.25 -4.47 5.44
C LEU A 30 0.62 -3.70 6.59
N TYR A 31 1.16 -3.85 7.79
CA TYR A 31 0.80 -3.05 8.95
C TYR A 31 1.93 -2.08 9.25
N ALA A 32 1.63 -0.78 9.23
CA ALA A 32 2.57 0.29 9.56
C ALA A 32 1.89 1.33 10.45
N SER A 33 2.60 1.78 11.49
CA SER A 33 2.14 2.87 12.35
C SER A 33 2.67 4.18 11.82
N LEU A 34 1.79 5.04 11.32
CA LEU A 34 2.12 6.36 10.79
C LEU A 34 1.29 7.42 11.53
N PRO A 35 1.84 8.63 11.76
CA PRO A 35 1.09 9.74 12.32
C PRO A 35 -0.16 10.05 11.48
N ALA A 36 -1.22 10.55 12.12
CA ALA A 36 -2.40 11.01 11.40
C ALA A 36 -2.04 12.09 10.37
N GLY A 37 -2.65 12.04 9.19
CA GLY A 37 -2.29 12.93 8.08
C GLY A 37 -2.70 12.38 6.73
N LYS A 38 -2.44 13.14 5.66
CA LYS A 38 -2.70 12.70 4.28
C LYS A 38 -1.48 11.98 3.71
N TYR A 39 -1.72 10.79 3.18
CA TYR A 39 -0.67 9.96 2.59
C TYR A 39 -1.08 9.48 1.21
N LYS A 40 -0.13 9.51 0.29
CA LYS A 40 -0.22 8.84 -0.99
C LYS A 40 0.46 7.49 -0.87
N ILE A 41 -0.31 6.42 -1.00
CA ILE A 41 0.16 5.05 -1.04
C ILE A 41 0.28 4.64 -2.51
N ARG A 42 1.45 4.15 -2.91
CA ARG A 42 1.69 3.54 -4.21
C ARG A 42 2.13 2.10 -4.00
N ALA A 43 1.36 1.17 -4.55
CA ALA A 43 1.66 -0.25 -4.55
C ALA A 43 2.01 -0.68 -5.98
N GLU A 44 3.14 -1.37 -6.14
CA GLU A 44 3.63 -1.84 -7.43
C GLU A 44 3.89 -3.35 -7.37
N SER A 45 3.33 -4.09 -8.33
CA SER A 45 3.52 -5.53 -8.47
C SER A 45 3.59 -5.90 -9.95
N ASN A 46 4.61 -6.67 -10.34
CA ASN A 46 4.81 -7.17 -11.72
C ASN A 46 4.62 -6.10 -12.81
N GLY A 47 5.17 -4.90 -12.61
CA GLY A 47 5.09 -3.78 -13.56
C GLY A 47 3.76 -3.00 -13.55
N SER A 48 2.77 -3.44 -12.77
CA SER A 48 1.51 -2.73 -12.55
C SER A 48 1.58 -1.91 -11.27
N SER A 49 1.32 -0.60 -11.36
CA SER A 49 1.28 0.28 -10.18
C SER A 49 -0.11 0.86 -9.95
N GLN A 50 -0.57 0.83 -8.69
CA GLN A 50 -1.76 1.51 -8.22
C GLN A 50 -1.37 2.57 -7.21
N SER A 51 -2.02 3.73 -7.26
CA SER A 51 -1.83 4.79 -6.29
C SER A 51 -3.16 5.23 -5.71
N ARG A 52 -3.23 5.39 -4.39
CA ARG A 52 -4.38 5.97 -3.69
C ARG A 52 -3.92 6.99 -2.66
N THR A 53 -4.69 8.05 -2.52
CA THR A 53 -4.52 9.02 -1.45
C THR A 53 -5.48 8.68 -0.34
N VAL A 54 -4.97 8.54 0.87
CA VAL A 54 -5.73 8.14 2.06
C VAL A 54 -5.42 9.11 3.19
N THR A 55 -6.44 9.45 3.98
CA THR A 55 -6.27 10.29 5.17
C THR A 55 -6.23 9.36 6.38
N LEU A 56 -5.06 9.23 7.00
CA LEU A 56 -4.87 8.45 8.23
C LEU A 56 -5.42 9.23 9.42
N GLY A 57 -6.35 8.60 10.13
CA GLY A 57 -7.04 9.13 11.31
C GLY A 57 -7.94 8.06 11.94
N ARG A 58 -8.64 7.29 11.09
CA ARG A 58 -9.27 5.99 11.38
C ARG A 58 -9.60 5.31 10.04
N ALA A 59 -8.65 4.62 9.41
CA ALA A 59 -8.85 4.06 8.07
C ALA A 59 -8.09 2.75 7.86
N SER A 60 -8.76 1.77 7.23
CA SER A 60 -8.18 0.54 6.69
C SER A 60 -8.38 0.52 5.18
N GLU A 61 -7.31 0.35 4.41
CA GLU A 61 -7.34 0.43 2.95
C GLU A 61 -6.77 -0.83 2.32
N VAL A 62 -7.50 -1.38 1.34
CA VAL A 62 -7.15 -2.64 0.67
C VAL A 62 -7.03 -2.41 -0.83
N PHE A 63 -5.93 -2.89 -1.39
CA PHE A 63 -5.63 -2.85 -2.82
C PHE A 63 -5.89 -4.23 -3.44
N TYR A 64 -6.50 -4.26 -4.62
CA TYR A 64 -6.80 -5.49 -5.36
C TYR A 64 -6.25 -5.37 -6.78
N TRP A 65 -5.60 -6.43 -7.27
CA TRP A 65 -5.19 -6.57 -8.67
C TRP A 65 -6.08 -7.59 -9.38
N LYS A 66 -6.38 -7.32 -10.65
CA LYS A 66 -7.32 -8.11 -11.46
C LYS A 66 -6.61 -8.78 -12.61
#